data_AF-A0A9W6YU11-F1
#
_entry.id   AF-A0A9W6YU11-F1
#
_cell.length_a   1.000
_cell.length_b   1.000
_cell.length_c   1.000
_cell.angle_alpha   90.00
_cell.angle_beta   90.00
_cell.angle_gamma   90.00
#
_symmetry.space_group_name_H-M   'P 1'
#
loop_
_entity.id
_entity.type
_entity.pdbx_description
1 polymer ?
#
loop_
_entity_poly.entity_id
_entity_poly.type
_entity_poly.pdbx_seq_one_letter_code
_entity_poly.pdbx_strand_id
1 'polypeptide(L)'
;MSNLSRDKRVVESTGKLLLAGFEGYEITPDCQAVKLIKIHKVRSFILGSKNFVNVPQITKLIDDLQTRAKLEGYERPLLIAVDQELGCCNAMFDEIALTQFPGAMGLAATDDVELIYKVGEALATELRSIGFNFLMGPDLDICSRMSNQLIGVRSFGSTVEDVTKYAIAFARGLKKGGILTCAKHFPGIGSSFVDNLLELPMMLETYTQLECFNVLPFKNLIDEGLIDSVHAGGVAVPNISPNEIHACLSPVIVQKLLRKNCKFDGLVVSECLELESLCRNVGLGQGAVLAILYARCDMVMVCSDYIYQEEALSSLTKAYESGNYDPIFAQSVRRIDELHRKLQWSEKIQLTSDLWNEHQKLSIQAYSKSITLVRDQEDVLPINKYFTKNDENNIVVLTPLITQIHPDVHNTNSEEARANSSKLYPCEDTFHDFGEQLAGYDESQDYKVLHTTYTANGLTTLHESLIENSKKTFQFH
;
A
#
# COMPACT_ATOMS: atom_id res chain seq x y z
N MET A 1 41.96 14.85 -2.68
CA MET A 1 41.22 13.77 -1.99
C MET A 1 41.88 12.45 -2.39
N SER A 2 42.19 11.56 -1.45
CA SER A 2 42.76 10.23 -1.78
C SER A 2 41.70 9.37 -2.49
N ASN A 3 42.11 8.41 -3.34
CA ASN A 3 41.17 7.52 -4.04
C ASN A 3 40.22 6.81 -3.06
N LEU A 4 40.72 6.37 -1.90
CA LEU A 4 39.93 5.76 -0.84
C LEU A 4 38.81 6.66 -0.29
N SER A 5 39.05 7.97 -0.18
CA SER A 5 38.05 8.95 0.28
C SER A 5 37.00 9.25 -0.79
N ARG A 6 37.36 9.12 -2.06
CA ARG A 6 36.45 9.27 -3.19
C ARG A 6 35.52 8.07 -3.30
N ASP A 7 36.07 6.86 -3.28
CA ASP A 7 35.29 5.61 -3.38
C ASP A 7 34.26 5.50 -2.26
N LYS A 8 34.64 5.86 -1.02
CA LYS A 8 33.72 5.90 0.12
C LYS A 8 32.55 6.87 -0.10
N ARG A 9 32.83 8.07 -0.63
CA ARG A 9 31.81 9.08 -0.92
C ARG A 9 30.86 8.64 -2.03
N VAL A 10 31.36 7.96 -3.07
CA VAL A 10 30.54 7.43 -4.16
C VAL A 10 29.54 6.42 -3.59
N VAL A 11 30.02 5.42 -2.85
CA VAL A 11 29.16 4.38 -2.24
C VAL A 11 28.13 4.99 -1.30
N GLU A 12 28.53 5.93 -0.43
CA GLU A 12 27.59 6.63 0.45
C GLU A 12 26.52 7.44 -0.31
N SER A 13 26.87 7.97 -1.50
CA SER A 13 25.93 8.75 -2.31
C SER A 13 24.97 7.84 -3.07
N THR A 14 25.46 6.76 -3.69
CA THR A 14 24.63 5.84 -4.47
C THR A 14 23.76 4.95 -3.58
N GLY A 15 24.25 4.53 -2.41
CA GLY A 15 23.47 3.80 -1.42
C GLY A 15 22.22 4.53 -0.95
N LYS A 16 22.28 5.87 -0.83
CA LYS A 16 21.12 6.69 -0.45
C LYS A 16 20.00 6.66 -1.49
N LEU A 17 20.33 6.43 -2.76
CA LEU A 17 19.37 6.44 -3.86
C LEU A 17 18.55 5.15 -3.93
N LEU A 18 18.82 4.16 -3.08
CA LEU A 18 18.11 2.89 -3.08
C LEU A 18 17.10 2.83 -1.94
N LEU A 19 15.83 2.55 -2.29
CA LEU A 19 14.83 2.00 -1.38
C LEU A 19 14.83 0.48 -1.55
N ALA A 20 15.42 -0.22 -0.61
CA ALA A 20 15.58 -1.68 -0.70
C ALA A 20 14.54 -2.40 0.15
N GLY A 21 14.05 -3.56 -0.29
CA GLY A 21 13.49 -4.53 0.66
C GLY A 21 14.42 -5.74 0.82
N PHE A 22 14.02 -6.70 1.65
CA PHE A 22 14.73 -7.96 1.84
C PHE A 22 13.78 -9.01 2.39
N GLU A 23 14.20 -10.28 2.40
CA GLU A 23 13.41 -11.37 2.96
C GLU A 23 13.84 -11.74 4.38
N GLY A 24 12.86 -12.16 5.19
CA GLY A 24 13.08 -12.69 6.54
C GLY A 24 12.54 -11.79 7.64
N TYR A 25 12.47 -12.39 8.83
CA TYR A 25 11.77 -11.84 10.00
C TYR A 25 12.73 -11.32 11.10
N GLU A 26 14.04 -11.50 10.92
CA GLU A 26 15.04 -11.11 11.91
C GLU A 26 16.35 -10.68 11.25
N ILE A 27 17.16 -9.90 11.97
CA ILE A 27 18.50 -9.49 11.52
C ILE A 27 19.54 -10.49 12.00
N THR A 28 20.01 -11.33 11.08
CA THR A 28 21.19 -12.19 11.29
C THR A 28 22.45 -11.51 10.76
N PRO A 29 23.66 -11.87 11.25
CA PRO A 29 24.91 -11.20 10.85
C PRO A 29 25.19 -11.17 9.34
N ASP A 30 24.71 -12.18 8.60
CA ASP A 30 24.97 -12.34 7.16
C ASP A 30 23.74 -12.06 6.28
N CYS A 31 22.64 -11.56 6.86
CA CYS A 31 21.43 -11.29 6.08
C CYS A 31 21.64 -10.15 5.09
N GLN A 32 20.79 -10.15 4.06
CA GLN A 32 20.79 -9.16 2.98
C GLN A 32 20.78 -7.72 3.49
N ALA A 33 19.93 -7.39 4.45
CA ALA A 33 19.85 -6.05 5.02
C ALA A 33 21.17 -5.59 5.65
N VAL A 34 21.88 -6.47 6.36
CA VAL A 34 23.19 -6.13 6.95
C VAL A 34 24.22 -5.81 5.88
N LYS A 35 24.24 -6.56 4.77
CA LYS A 35 25.13 -6.29 3.63
C LYS A 35 24.82 -4.93 3.01
N LEU A 36 23.55 -4.63 2.76
CA LEU A 36 23.10 -3.35 2.21
C LEU A 36 23.48 -2.15 3.10
N ILE A 37 23.27 -2.25 4.42
CA ILE A 37 23.63 -1.18 5.37
C ILE A 37 25.15 -1.02 5.47
N LYS A 38 25.88 -2.14 5.62
CA LYS A 38 27.32 -2.13 5.91
C LYS A 38 28.15 -1.74 4.70
N ILE A 39 27.94 -2.44 3.59
CA ILE A 39 28.77 -2.38 2.38
C ILE A 39 28.29 -1.23 1.50
N HIS A 40 27.00 -1.25 1.16
CA HIS A 40 26.41 -0.34 0.16
C HIS A 40 25.90 0.98 0.74
N LYS A 41 25.93 1.12 2.06
CA LYS A 41 25.49 2.33 2.79
C LYS A 41 24.03 2.73 2.50
N VAL A 42 23.18 1.73 2.27
CA VAL A 42 21.72 1.90 2.04
C VAL A 42 21.05 2.45 3.29
N ARG A 43 20.21 3.47 3.11
CA ARG A 43 19.56 4.21 4.21
C ARG A 43 18.04 4.06 4.28
N SER A 44 17.45 3.45 3.27
CA SER A 44 15.99 3.37 3.13
C SER A 44 15.57 1.94 2.87
N PHE A 45 14.64 1.44 3.67
CA PHE A 45 14.09 0.09 3.53
C PHE A 45 12.58 0.13 3.38
N ILE A 46 12.00 -0.76 2.56
CA ILE A 46 10.57 -1.04 2.53
C ILE A 46 10.33 -2.45 3.08
N LEU A 47 9.46 -2.57 4.08
CA LEU A 47 9.08 -3.85 4.68
C LEU A 47 7.63 -4.17 4.35
N GLY A 48 7.35 -5.47 4.23
CA GLY A 48 6.01 -5.96 3.88
C GLY A 48 5.68 -7.29 4.55
N SER A 49 4.69 -8.00 3.98
CA SER A 49 4.24 -9.31 4.46
C SER A 49 5.37 -10.33 4.62
N LYS A 50 6.36 -10.32 3.72
CA LYS A 50 7.57 -11.16 3.78
C LYS A 50 8.52 -10.89 4.96
N ASN A 51 8.26 -9.83 5.72
CA ASN A 51 9.01 -9.44 6.92
C ASN A 51 8.16 -9.50 8.18
N PHE A 52 6.87 -9.84 8.06
CA PHE A 52 5.89 -9.69 9.10
C PHE A 52 5.34 -11.05 9.55
N VAL A 53 5.35 -11.27 10.86
CA VAL A 53 4.68 -12.39 11.54
C VAL A 53 3.62 -11.85 12.49
N ASN A 54 4.00 -10.87 13.31
CA ASN A 54 3.13 -10.14 14.23
C ASN A 54 3.79 -8.81 14.61
N VAL A 55 3.04 -7.90 15.23
CA VAL A 55 3.53 -6.57 15.61
C VAL A 55 4.77 -6.63 16.51
N PRO A 56 4.85 -7.44 17.59
CA PRO A 56 6.06 -7.56 18.40
C PRO A 56 7.32 -7.95 17.60
N GLN A 57 7.19 -8.89 16.66
CA GLN A 57 8.31 -9.34 15.83
C GLN A 57 8.79 -8.24 14.87
N ILE A 58 7.89 -7.59 14.11
CA ILE A 58 8.29 -6.54 13.16
C ILE A 58 8.85 -5.32 13.89
N THR A 59 8.32 -5.00 15.06
CA THR A 59 8.83 -3.96 15.97
C THR A 59 10.29 -4.23 16.31
N LYS A 60 10.61 -5.47 16.70
CA LYS A 60 11.98 -5.90 16.99
C LYS A 60 12.88 -5.86 15.73
N LEU A 61 12.38 -6.33 14.59
CA LEU A 61 13.12 -6.30 13.31
C LEU A 61 13.54 -4.87 12.95
N ILE A 62 12.63 -3.90 13.09
CA ILE A 62 12.92 -2.48 12.85
C ILE A 62 13.93 -1.94 13.84
N ASP A 63 13.78 -2.24 15.14
CA ASP A 63 14.73 -1.79 16.16
C ASP A 63 16.14 -2.36 15.93
N ASP A 64 16.25 -3.62 15.47
CA ASP A 64 17.51 -4.26 15.11
C ASP A 64 18.14 -3.62 13.86
N LEU A 65 17.35 -3.27 12.83
CA LEU A 65 17.81 -2.50 11.65
C LEU A 65 18.35 -1.12 12.05
N GLN A 66 17.62 -0.40 12.89
CA GLN A 66 18.04 0.92 13.37
C GLN A 66 19.33 0.82 14.21
N THR A 67 19.41 -0.19 15.10
CA THR A 67 20.61 -0.46 15.88
C THR A 67 21.80 -0.76 14.97
N ARG A 68 21.59 -1.56 13.92
CA ARG A 68 22.63 -1.88 12.94
C ARG A 68 23.13 -0.62 12.22
N ALA A 69 22.24 0.24 11.76
CA ALA A 69 22.61 1.51 11.11
C ALA A 69 23.38 2.44 12.06
N LYS A 70 22.98 2.52 13.32
CA LYS A 70 23.68 3.30 14.35
C LYS A 70 25.09 2.78 14.61
N LEU A 71 25.27 1.46 14.69
CA LEU A 71 26.60 0.82 14.82
C LEU A 71 27.49 1.08 13.61
N GLU A 72 26.92 1.21 12.42
CA GLU A 72 27.62 1.57 11.19
C GLU A 72 27.89 3.09 11.06
N GLY A 73 27.58 3.86 12.09
CA GLY A 73 27.93 5.29 12.20
C GLY A 73 26.98 6.22 11.45
N TYR A 74 25.75 5.81 11.18
CA TYR A 74 24.79 6.68 10.50
C TYR A 74 24.38 7.83 11.43
N GLU A 75 24.36 9.05 10.91
CA GLU A 75 24.00 10.24 11.69
C GLU A 75 22.50 10.29 12.04
N ARG A 76 21.66 9.68 11.19
CA ARG A 76 20.20 9.68 11.28
C ARG A 76 19.66 8.26 11.16
N PRO A 77 18.47 7.99 11.73
CA PRO A 77 17.78 6.72 11.53
C PRO A 77 17.59 6.36 10.07
N LEU A 78 17.46 5.07 9.79
CA LEU A 78 16.98 4.58 8.51
C LEU A 78 15.55 5.06 8.26
N LEU A 79 15.24 5.35 7.01
CA LEU A 79 13.87 5.50 6.52
C LEU A 79 13.27 4.10 6.36
N ILE A 80 12.22 3.78 7.12
CA ILE A 80 11.56 2.48 7.11
C ILE A 80 10.13 2.66 6.60
N ALA A 81 9.94 2.23 5.36
CA ALA A 81 8.72 2.33 4.58
C ALA A 81 7.81 1.11 4.77
N VAL A 82 6.51 1.35 4.66
CA VAL A 82 5.48 0.30 4.60
C VAL A 82 4.38 0.70 3.64
N ASP A 83 3.78 -0.30 3.00
CA ASP A 83 2.56 -0.13 2.22
C ASP A 83 1.34 -0.55 3.05
N GLN A 84 0.76 0.39 3.79
CA GLN A 84 -0.38 0.16 4.69
C GLN A 84 -1.50 1.15 4.36
N GLU A 85 -2.28 0.86 3.31
CA GLU A 85 -3.31 1.77 2.78
C GLU A 85 -4.66 1.67 3.50
N LEU A 86 -4.80 0.73 4.44
CA LEU A 86 -6.07 0.26 5.01
C LEU A 86 -6.86 -0.62 4.01
N GLY A 87 -7.99 -1.16 4.45
CA GLY A 87 -8.82 -2.02 3.60
C GLY A 87 -8.07 -3.25 3.07
N CYS A 88 -8.14 -3.48 1.76
CA CYS A 88 -7.60 -4.69 1.12
C CYS A 88 -6.10 -4.63 0.80
N CYS A 89 -5.45 -3.46 0.90
CA CYS A 89 -4.04 -3.29 0.55
C CYS A 89 -3.23 -2.94 1.80
N ASN A 90 -2.95 -3.98 2.61
CA ASN A 90 -2.19 -3.87 3.85
C ASN A 90 -1.01 -4.81 3.83
N ALA A 91 0.18 -4.28 4.06
CA ALA A 91 1.39 -5.06 4.29
C ALA A 91 1.33 -5.91 5.57
N MET A 92 0.59 -5.44 6.57
CA MET A 92 0.49 -6.05 7.89
C MET A 92 -0.96 -6.18 8.35
N PHE A 93 -1.26 -7.29 9.02
CA PHE A 93 -2.53 -7.54 9.67
C PHE A 93 -2.26 -8.17 11.05
N ASP A 94 -2.76 -7.54 12.11
CA ASP A 94 -2.63 -8.02 13.49
C ASP A 94 -3.85 -7.57 14.27
N GLU A 95 -4.76 -8.49 14.57
CA GLU A 95 -6.02 -8.17 15.27
C GLU A 95 -5.81 -7.61 16.68
N ILE A 96 -4.64 -7.88 17.28
CA ILE A 96 -4.36 -7.56 18.68
C ILE A 96 -3.60 -6.24 18.80
N ALA A 97 -2.81 -5.86 17.78
CA ALA A 97 -1.85 -4.78 17.89
C ALA A 97 -1.79 -3.82 16.68
N LEU A 98 -2.64 -4.02 15.66
CA LEU A 98 -2.79 -3.09 14.54
C LEU A 98 -4.28 -2.93 14.14
N THR A 99 -4.83 -1.74 14.36
CA THR A 99 -6.24 -1.47 14.12
C THR A 99 -6.55 -1.52 12.63
N GLN A 100 -7.56 -2.31 12.25
CA GLN A 100 -8.06 -2.33 10.87
C GLN A 100 -9.11 -1.24 10.69
N PHE A 101 -9.05 -0.54 9.56
CA PHE A 101 -10.04 0.47 9.18
C PHE A 101 -10.54 0.16 7.76
N PRO A 102 -11.73 0.69 7.37
CA PRO A 102 -12.15 0.67 5.98
C PRO A 102 -11.06 1.25 5.07
N GLY A 103 -10.94 0.70 3.85
CA GLY A 103 -10.09 1.29 2.81
C GLY A 103 -10.60 2.66 2.35
N ALA A 104 -9.85 3.34 1.50
CA ALA A 104 -10.14 4.69 1.05
C ALA A 104 -11.58 4.89 0.53
N MET A 105 -12.10 3.96 -0.29
CA MET A 105 -13.49 4.05 -0.79
C MET A 105 -14.52 3.90 0.32
N GLY A 106 -14.28 3.01 1.28
CA GLY A 106 -15.16 2.85 2.45
C GLY A 106 -15.13 4.08 3.35
N LEU A 107 -13.96 4.67 3.55
CA LEU A 107 -13.81 5.93 4.28
C LEU A 107 -14.53 7.08 3.57
N ALA A 108 -14.40 7.20 2.25
CA ALA A 108 -15.12 8.19 1.46
C ALA A 108 -16.64 8.02 1.53
N ALA A 109 -17.14 6.77 1.56
CA ALA A 109 -18.58 6.48 1.71
C ALA A 109 -19.17 6.99 3.03
N THR A 110 -18.35 7.27 4.05
CA THR A 110 -18.82 7.89 5.30
C THR A 110 -19.22 9.37 5.14
N ASP A 111 -18.74 10.04 4.09
CA ASP A 111 -18.82 11.50 3.88
C ASP A 111 -18.41 12.34 5.12
N ASP A 112 -17.57 11.79 5.99
CA ASP A 112 -17.18 12.39 7.27
C ASP A 112 -15.68 12.74 7.27
N VAL A 113 -15.37 13.97 6.84
CA VAL A 113 -14.00 14.50 6.72
C VAL A 113 -13.23 14.41 8.05
N GLU A 114 -13.91 14.64 9.17
CA GLU A 114 -13.27 14.62 10.50
C GLU A 114 -12.95 13.18 10.92
N LEU A 115 -13.85 12.24 10.63
CA LEU A 115 -13.59 10.81 10.83
C LEU A 115 -12.38 10.35 10.01
N ILE A 116 -12.31 10.72 8.73
CA ILE A 116 -11.19 10.36 7.83
C ILE A 116 -9.86 10.94 8.34
N TYR A 117 -9.88 12.19 8.80
CA TYR A 117 -8.71 12.81 9.44
C TYR A 117 -8.25 12.00 10.66
N LYS A 118 -9.17 11.64 11.56
CA LYS A 118 -8.84 10.84 12.76
C LYS A 118 -8.31 9.46 12.42
N VAL A 119 -8.84 8.82 11.37
CA VAL A 119 -8.35 7.52 10.90
C VAL A 119 -6.92 7.64 10.38
N GLY A 120 -6.60 8.71 9.63
CA GLY A 120 -5.23 9.00 9.21
C GLY A 120 -4.28 9.24 10.39
N GLU A 121 -4.72 9.98 11.42
CA GLU A 121 -3.95 10.20 12.65
C GLU A 121 -3.70 8.91 13.42
N ALA A 122 -4.72 8.06 13.57
CA ALA A 122 -4.63 6.77 14.24
C ALA A 122 -3.63 5.84 13.52
N LEU A 123 -3.77 5.67 12.20
CA LEU A 123 -2.86 4.85 11.40
C LEU A 123 -1.41 5.32 11.53
N ALA A 124 -1.15 6.61 11.34
CA ALA A 124 0.20 7.14 11.44
C ALA A 124 0.79 6.93 12.84
N THR A 125 -0.02 7.11 13.88
CA THR A 125 0.41 6.92 15.28
C THR A 125 0.76 5.47 15.57
N GLU A 126 -0.06 4.52 15.12
CA GLU A 126 0.21 3.09 15.28
C GLU A 126 1.47 2.66 14.52
N LEU A 127 1.63 3.05 13.26
CA LEU A 127 2.84 2.75 12.47
C LEU A 127 4.11 3.33 13.12
N ARG A 128 4.04 4.57 13.61
CA ARG A 128 5.12 5.22 14.36
C ARG A 128 5.43 4.51 15.68
N SER A 129 4.44 3.86 16.30
CA SER A 129 4.65 3.07 17.52
C SER A 129 5.36 1.75 17.26
N ILE A 130 5.17 1.16 16.08
CA ILE A 130 5.87 -0.05 15.62
C ILE A 130 7.32 0.28 15.22
N GLY A 131 7.54 1.47 14.67
CA GLY A 131 8.86 1.99 14.26
C GLY A 131 8.94 2.36 12.78
N PHE A 132 7.86 2.17 12.02
CA PHE A 132 7.73 2.71 10.67
C PHE A 132 7.71 4.23 10.73
N ASN A 133 8.42 4.88 9.81
CA ASN A 133 8.51 6.34 9.75
C ASN A 133 8.21 6.89 8.37
N PHE A 134 7.87 6.02 7.41
CA PHE A 134 7.53 6.38 6.05
C PHE A 134 6.36 5.51 5.56
N LEU A 135 5.27 6.14 5.16
CA LEU A 135 4.11 5.47 4.59
C LEU A 135 4.12 5.64 3.07
N MET A 136 3.99 4.54 2.33
CA MET A 136 3.77 4.56 0.88
C MET A 136 2.32 4.91 0.58
N GLY A 137 1.94 6.15 0.89
CA GLY A 137 0.61 6.70 0.67
C GLY A 137 0.53 8.18 1.05
N PRO A 138 -0.63 8.84 0.90
CA PRO A 138 -1.91 8.25 0.48
C PRO A 138 -2.00 7.92 -1.02
N ASP A 139 -2.95 7.06 -1.38
CA ASP A 139 -3.38 6.85 -2.77
C ASP A 139 -4.24 8.06 -3.22
N LEU A 140 -3.86 8.66 -4.34
CA LEU A 140 -4.49 9.83 -4.95
C LEU A 140 -5.07 9.52 -6.33
N ASP A 141 -5.15 8.25 -6.70
CA ASP A 141 -5.65 7.81 -7.99
C ASP A 141 -7.15 8.03 -8.07
N ILE A 142 -7.64 8.60 -9.18
CA ILE A 142 -9.07 8.77 -9.43
C ILE A 142 -9.57 7.55 -10.20
N CYS A 143 -10.37 6.71 -9.54
CA CYS A 143 -10.89 5.48 -10.12
C CYS A 143 -12.08 5.77 -11.06
N SER A 144 -11.77 6.26 -12.26
CA SER A 144 -12.77 6.64 -13.28
C SER A 144 -13.23 5.47 -14.15
N ARG A 145 -12.52 4.33 -14.11
CA ARG A 145 -12.86 3.12 -14.84
C ARG A 145 -13.18 1.98 -13.89
N MET A 146 -14.43 1.51 -13.92
CA MET A 146 -14.89 0.39 -13.10
C MET A 146 -14.16 -0.94 -13.41
N SER A 147 -13.59 -1.08 -14.60
CA SER A 147 -12.78 -2.25 -14.97
C SER A 147 -11.35 -2.20 -14.42
N ASN A 148 -10.94 -1.11 -13.76
CA ASN A 148 -9.62 -0.98 -13.19
C ASN A 148 -9.53 -1.79 -11.89
N GLN A 149 -8.98 -2.99 -12.00
CA GLN A 149 -8.77 -3.90 -10.87
C GLN A 149 -7.58 -3.53 -9.99
N LEU A 150 -6.67 -2.67 -10.47
CA LEU A 150 -5.45 -2.31 -9.73
C LEU A 150 -5.76 -1.32 -8.60
N ILE A 151 -6.61 -0.33 -8.87
CA ILE A 151 -6.97 0.72 -7.91
C ILE A 151 -8.27 0.38 -7.18
N GLY A 152 -9.39 0.27 -7.91
CA GLY A 152 -10.68 -0.12 -7.32
C GLY A 152 -10.99 0.61 -6.00
N VAL A 153 -11.17 -0.16 -4.92
CA VAL A 153 -11.51 0.32 -3.56
C VAL A 153 -10.38 1.04 -2.82
N ARG A 154 -9.15 1.03 -3.37
CA ARG A 154 -7.98 1.76 -2.84
C ARG A 154 -8.06 3.26 -3.08
N SER A 155 -8.91 3.69 -4.00
CA SER A 155 -9.19 5.11 -4.25
C SER A 155 -10.30 5.65 -3.36
N PHE A 156 -10.20 6.93 -2.99
CA PHE A 156 -11.28 7.66 -2.33
C PHE A 156 -12.49 7.93 -3.24
N GLY A 157 -12.41 7.71 -4.56
CA GLY A 157 -13.56 7.91 -5.44
C GLY A 157 -13.23 8.00 -6.92
N SER A 158 -14.22 8.44 -7.70
CA SER A 158 -14.15 8.51 -9.16
C SER A 158 -14.12 9.94 -9.71
N THR A 159 -14.16 10.94 -8.83
CA THR A 159 -14.14 12.38 -9.17
C THR A 159 -12.92 13.07 -8.56
N VAL A 160 -12.50 14.20 -9.15
CA VAL A 160 -11.40 15.00 -8.60
C VAL A 160 -11.79 15.56 -7.24
N GLU A 161 -13.03 16.01 -7.11
CA GLU A 161 -13.57 16.67 -5.93
C GLU A 161 -13.55 15.73 -4.72
N ASP A 162 -14.06 14.51 -4.87
CA ASP A 162 -14.11 13.53 -3.79
C ASP A 162 -12.71 13.08 -3.38
N VAL A 163 -11.88 12.69 -4.36
CA VAL A 163 -10.51 12.22 -4.09
C VAL A 163 -9.70 13.32 -3.40
N THR A 164 -9.77 14.55 -3.89
CA THR A 164 -9.07 15.69 -3.28
C THR A 164 -9.57 15.94 -1.85
N LYS A 165 -10.89 16.03 -1.65
CA LYS A 165 -11.50 16.34 -0.35
C LYS A 165 -11.07 15.32 0.71
N TYR A 166 -11.23 14.04 0.42
CA TYR A 166 -10.97 12.97 1.39
C TYR A 166 -9.47 12.71 1.58
N ALA A 167 -8.66 12.76 0.50
CA ALA A 167 -7.23 12.59 0.61
C ALA A 167 -6.55 13.72 1.40
N ILE A 168 -7.01 14.98 1.27
CA ILE A 168 -6.52 16.10 2.10
C ILE A 168 -6.80 15.83 3.58
N ALA A 169 -8.00 15.37 3.91
CA ALA A 169 -8.39 15.05 5.29
C ALA A 169 -7.48 13.95 5.87
N PHE A 170 -7.32 12.87 5.12
CA PHE A 170 -6.49 11.74 5.52
C PHE A 170 -5.01 12.13 5.64
N ALA A 171 -4.46 12.88 4.67
CA ALA A 171 -3.08 13.36 4.68
C ALA A 171 -2.79 14.31 5.84
N ARG A 172 -3.75 15.17 6.23
CA ARG A 172 -3.65 15.99 7.45
C ARG A 172 -3.56 15.12 8.70
N GLY A 173 -4.34 14.04 8.76
CA GLY A 173 -4.26 13.04 9.83
C GLY A 173 -2.90 12.36 9.89
N LEU A 174 -2.42 11.86 8.74
CA LEU A 174 -1.10 11.23 8.63
C LEU A 174 0.03 12.16 9.11
N LYS A 175 -0.01 13.41 8.66
CA LYS A 175 0.95 14.46 9.06
C LYS A 175 0.87 14.77 10.55
N LYS A 176 -0.33 14.77 11.13
CA LYS A 176 -0.54 14.97 12.56
C LYS A 176 0.05 13.82 13.39
N GLY A 177 -0.17 12.58 12.97
CA GLY A 177 0.44 11.39 13.59
C GLY A 177 1.95 11.29 13.37
N GLY A 178 2.52 12.17 12.53
CA GLY A 178 3.96 12.37 12.40
C GLY A 178 4.66 11.36 11.50
N ILE A 179 3.94 10.66 10.62
CA ILE A 179 4.56 9.77 9.63
C ILE A 179 4.90 10.54 8.35
N LEU A 180 6.05 10.25 7.74
CA LEU A 180 6.39 10.79 6.42
C LEU A 180 5.54 10.08 5.36
N THR A 181 5.20 10.78 4.29
CA THR A 181 4.25 10.27 3.28
C THR A 181 4.81 10.27 1.86
N CYS A 182 4.45 9.25 1.09
CA CYS A 182 4.77 9.10 -0.32
C CYS A 182 3.50 8.93 -1.15
N ALA A 183 2.95 10.04 -1.64
CA ALA A 183 1.69 10.00 -2.39
C ALA A 183 1.85 9.25 -3.72
N LYS A 184 0.85 8.43 -4.08
CA LYS A 184 0.93 7.49 -5.21
C LYS A 184 -0.40 7.36 -5.97
N HIS A 185 -0.41 6.87 -7.21
CA HIS A 185 0.74 6.55 -8.07
C HIS A 185 0.86 7.61 -9.18
N PHE A 186 1.83 8.51 -9.11
CA PHE A 186 1.91 9.62 -10.07
C PHE A 186 2.17 9.10 -11.50
N PRO A 187 1.44 9.55 -12.54
CA PRO A 187 0.60 10.76 -12.63
C PRO A 187 -0.90 10.57 -12.29
N GLY A 188 -1.27 9.46 -11.65
CA GLY A 188 -2.63 9.10 -11.28
C GLY A 188 -3.13 7.94 -12.16
N ILE A 189 -2.97 6.69 -11.75
CA ILE A 189 -3.20 5.49 -12.59
C ILE A 189 -4.62 4.93 -12.54
N GLY A 190 -5.55 5.63 -11.89
CA GLY A 190 -6.93 5.18 -11.71
C GLY A 190 -7.76 5.02 -12.99
N SER A 191 -7.32 5.59 -14.12
CA SER A 191 -7.92 5.37 -15.45
C SER A 191 -7.17 4.35 -16.32
N SER A 192 -6.12 3.71 -15.78
CA SER A 192 -5.34 2.73 -16.53
C SER A 192 -6.13 1.45 -16.84
N PHE A 193 -5.67 0.74 -17.86
CA PHE A 193 -6.12 -0.61 -18.21
C PHE A 193 -4.88 -1.48 -18.45
N VAL A 194 -5.02 -2.79 -18.27
CA VAL A 194 -3.94 -3.73 -18.58
C VAL A 194 -3.99 -4.05 -20.07
N ASP A 195 -2.88 -3.81 -20.77
CA ASP A 195 -2.73 -4.27 -22.15
C ASP A 195 -2.43 -5.77 -22.17
N ASN A 196 -3.26 -6.56 -22.87
CA ASN A 196 -3.16 -8.02 -22.87
C ASN A 196 -1.92 -8.57 -23.58
N LEU A 197 -1.22 -7.77 -24.41
CA LEU A 197 -0.02 -8.20 -25.13
C LEU A 197 1.25 -7.85 -24.35
N LEU A 198 1.25 -6.70 -23.68
CA LEU A 198 2.39 -6.20 -22.91
C LEU A 198 2.33 -6.55 -21.43
N GLU A 199 1.18 -7.02 -20.95
CA GLU A 199 0.90 -7.30 -19.53
C GLU A 199 1.25 -6.11 -18.63
N LEU A 200 0.97 -4.90 -19.13
CA LEU A 200 1.41 -3.64 -18.53
C LEU A 200 0.21 -2.68 -18.36
N PRO A 201 0.11 -1.96 -17.22
CA PRO A 201 -0.85 -0.87 -17.08
C PRO A 201 -0.55 0.26 -18.07
N MET A 202 -1.56 0.70 -18.82
CA MET A 202 -1.46 1.77 -19.82
C MET A 202 -2.54 2.83 -19.64
N MET A 203 -2.18 4.07 -19.96
CA MET A 203 -3.02 5.25 -19.99
C MET A 203 -2.92 5.94 -21.37
N LEU A 204 -4.05 6.36 -21.93
CA LEU A 204 -4.12 6.98 -23.26
C LEU A 204 -4.49 8.47 -23.19
N GLU A 205 -4.53 9.03 -21.99
CA GLU A 205 -4.82 10.42 -21.76
C GLU A 205 -3.74 11.31 -22.39
N THR A 206 -4.18 12.44 -22.92
CA THR A 206 -3.29 13.52 -23.35
C THR A 206 -2.69 14.24 -22.15
N TYR A 207 -1.62 15.00 -22.39
CA TYR A 207 -0.97 15.80 -21.34
C TYR A 207 -1.94 16.71 -20.57
N THR A 208 -2.81 17.42 -21.30
CA THR A 208 -3.80 18.32 -20.70
C THR A 208 -4.87 17.57 -19.91
N GLN A 209 -5.28 16.37 -20.38
CA GLN A 209 -6.24 15.55 -19.62
C GLN A 209 -5.66 15.09 -18.29
N LEU A 210 -4.41 14.60 -18.27
CA LEU A 210 -3.76 14.24 -17.01
C LEU A 210 -3.62 15.44 -16.09
N GLU A 211 -3.16 16.58 -16.61
CA GLU A 211 -2.94 17.80 -15.83
C GLU A 211 -4.23 18.33 -15.19
N CYS A 212 -5.36 18.27 -15.90
CA CYS A 212 -6.64 18.79 -15.42
C CYS A 212 -7.50 17.78 -14.65
N PHE A 213 -7.11 16.50 -14.61
CA PHE A 213 -7.88 15.43 -13.95
C PHE A 213 -7.01 14.61 -12.99
N ASN A 214 -6.23 13.64 -13.49
CA ASN A 214 -5.48 12.68 -12.68
C ASN A 214 -4.46 13.34 -11.72
N VAL A 215 -3.81 14.42 -12.17
CA VAL A 215 -2.74 15.10 -11.42
C VAL A 215 -3.28 16.11 -10.41
N LEU A 216 -4.54 16.52 -10.53
CA LEU A 216 -5.08 17.61 -9.74
C LEU A 216 -5.10 17.31 -8.22
N PRO A 217 -5.44 16.09 -7.75
CA PRO A 217 -5.29 15.74 -6.34
C PRO A 217 -3.84 15.86 -5.84
N PHE A 218 -2.85 15.38 -6.61
CA PHE A 218 -1.43 15.53 -6.26
C PHE A 218 -1.06 17.01 -6.12
N LYS A 219 -1.43 17.82 -7.11
CA LYS A 219 -1.14 19.25 -7.10
C LYS A 219 -1.72 19.94 -5.87
N ASN A 220 -2.96 19.62 -5.49
CA ASN A 220 -3.61 20.21 -4.33
C ASN A 220 -2.90 19.85 -3.02
N LEU A 221 -2.52 18.58 -2.82
CA LEU A 221 -1.78 18.16 -1.63
C LEU A 221 -0.36 18.75 -1.58
N ILE A 222 0.29 18.94 -2.75
CA ILE A 222 1.59 19.60 -2.86
C ILE A 222 1.47 21.08 -2.47
N ASP A 223 0.48 21.79 -3.01
CA ASP A 223 0.26 23.23 -2.74
C ASP A 223 -0.08 23.47 -1.26
N GLU A 224 -0.73 22.53 -0.58
CA GLU A 224 -0.97 22.56 0.88
C GLU A 224 0.22 22.08 1.73
N GLY A 225 1.28 21.56 1.11
CA GLY A 225 2.44 21.02 1.81
C GLY A 225 2.12 19.81 2.69
N LEU A 226 1.19 18.96 2.25
CA LEU A 226 0.70 17.79 2.99
C LEU A 226 1.48 16.50 2.71
N ILE A 227 2.32 16.48 1.67
CA ILE A 227 3.09 15.30 1.28
C ILE A 227 4.59 15.57 1.29
N ASP A 228 5.39 14.58 1.68
CA ASP A 228 6.85 14.68 1.74
C ASP A 228 7.54 14.18 0.47
N SER A 229 6.94 13.16 -0.15
CA SER A 229 7.43 12.51 -1.35
C SER A 229 6.30 12.09 -2.29
N VAL A 230 6.68 11.74 -3.52
CA VAL A 230 5.77 11.21 -4.55
C VAL A 230 6.35 9.91 -5.11
N HIS A 231 5.50 8.90 -5.22
CA HIS A 231 5.79 7.65 -5.90
C HIS A 231 5.40 7.76 -7.38
N ALA A 232 6.37 7.69 -8.28
CA ALA A 232 6.14 7.72 -9.72
C ALA A 232 5.82 6.30 -10.21
N GLY A 233 4.64 6.10 -10.79
CA GLY A 233 4.10 4.77 -11.08
C GLY A 233 4.72 4.07 -12.30
N GLY A 234 4.56 2.75 -12.35
CA GLY A 234 4.99 1.88 -13.44
C GLY A 234 4.04 1.80 -14.63
N VAL A 235 3.38 2.89 -15.00
CA VAL A 235 2.34 2.91 -16.07
C VAL A 235 2.89 3.47 -17.39
N ALA A 236 2.47 2.89 -18.53
CA ALA A 236 2.76 3.45 -19.85
C ALA A 236 1.82 4.60 -20.19
N VAL A 237 2.35 5.68 -20.75
CA VAL A 237 1.56 6.83 -21.21
C VAL A 237 1.97 7.26 -22.63
N PRO A 238 1.74 6.41 -23.65
CA PRO A 238 2.31 6.58 -25.00
C PRO A 238 1.97 7.92 -25.67
N ASN A 239 0.80 8.51 -25.38
CA ASN A 239 0.41 9.80 -25.94
C ASN A 239 1.23 10.98 -25.41
N ILE A 240 1.98 10.79 -24.32
CA ILE A 240 2.83 11.80 -23.68
C ILE A 240 4.31 11.42 -23.77
N SER A 241 4.59 10.12 -23.58
CA SER A 241 5.94 9.55 -23.53
C SER A 241 6.01 8.31 -24.43
N PRO A 242 6.02 8.49 -25.76
CA PRO A 242 5.96 7.36 -26.70
C PRO A 242 7.22 6.48 -26.67
N ASN A 243 8.35 7.02 -26.17
CA ASN A 243 9.63 6.31 -26.12
C ASN A 243 9.92 5.71 -24.74
N GLU A 244 9.10 6.00 -23.74
CA GLU A 244 9.31 5.59 -22.36
C GLU A 244 8.13 4.72 -21.91
N ILE A 245 8.44 3.46 -21.59
CA ILE A 245 7.42 2.44 -21.30
C ILE A 245 6.79 2.66 -19.91
N HIS A 246 7.45 3.41 -19.02
CA HIS A 246 6.94 3.67 -17.66
C HIS A 246 7.06 5.16 -17.29
N ALA A 247 6.03 5.68 -16.62
CA ALA A 247 5.97 7.05 -16.13
C ALA A 247 7.15 7.41 -15.20
N CYS A 248 7.60 6.46 -14.36
CA CYS A 248 8.78 6.62 -13.50
C CYS A 248 10.11 6.78 -14.26
N LEU A 249 10.13 6.49 -15.56
CA LEU A 249 11.29 6.67 -16.45
C LEU A 249 11.12 7.88 -17.39
N SER A 250 9.98 8.57 -17.34
CA SER A 250 9.64 9.66 -18.27
C SER A 250 10.06 11.03 -17.74
N PRO A 251 10.90 11.80 -18.46
CA PRO A 251 11.21 13.18 -18.11
C PRO A 251 10.01 14.11 -18.33
N VAL A 252 9.08 13.76 -19.21
CA VAL A 252 7.87 14.56 -19.45
C VAL A 252 6.93 14.46 -18.24
N ILE A 253 6.78 13.27 -17.68
CA ILE A 253 5.95 13.06 -16.49
C ILE A 253 6.65 13.59 -15.24
N VAL A 254 7.88 13.14 -14.94
CA VAL A 254 8.55 13.53 -13.68
C VAL A 254 9.05 14.97 -13.73
N GLN A 255 9.81 15.38 -14.75
CA GLN A 255 10.39 16.74 -14.74
C GLN A 255 9.37 17.82 -15.15
N LYS A 256 8.61 17.60 -16.23
CA LYS A 256 7.70 18.65 -16.71
C LYS A 256 6.41 18.67 -15.90
N LEU A 257 5.69 17.55 -15.80
CA LEU A 257 4.40 17.53 -15.12
C LEU A 257 4.55 17.67 -13.60
N LEU A 258 5.36 16.83 -12.94
CA LEU A 258 5.50 16.89 -11.48
C LEU A 258 6.38 18.06 -11.00
N ARG A 259 7.65 18.12 -11.41
CA ARG A 259 8.58 19.14 -10.88
C ARG A 259 8.23 20.55 -11.31
N LYS A 260 7.91 20.76 -12.58
CA LYS A 260 7.67 22.11 -13.12
C LYS A 260 6.21 22.55 -12.95
N ASN A 261 5.23 21.76 -13.37
CA ASN A 261 3.83 22.20 -13.36
C ASN A 261 3.19 22.08 -11.98
N CYS A 262 3.39 20.96 -11.27
CA CYS A 262 2.96 20.83 -9.87
C CYS A 262 3.89 21.54 -8.88
N LYS A 263 5.05 22.07 -9.33
CA LYS A 263 6.04 22.77 -8.50
C LYS A 263 6.55 21.93 -7.32
N PHE A 264 6.63 20.61 -7.49
CA PHE A 264 7.05 19.71 -6.44
C PHE A 264 8.58 19.67 -6.28
N ASP A 265 9.10 20.01 -5.11
CA ASP A 265 10.54 19.93 -4.81
C ASP A 265 10.91 18.82 -3.81
N GLY A 266 9.94 18.06 -3.29
CA GLY A 266 10.17 16.94 -2.36
C GLY A 266 10.81 15.71 -3.02
N LEU A 267 10.92 14.61 -2.27
CA LEU A 267 11.56 13.39 -2.77
C LEU A 267 10.67 12.69 -3.82
N VAL A 268 11.24 12.19 -4.92
CA VAL A 268 10.53 11.31 -5.88
C VAL A 268 11.13 9.91 -5.84
N VAL A 269 10.28 8.92 -5.59
CA VAL A 269 10.62 7.50 -5.56
C VAL A 269 10.09 6.86 -6.85
N SER A 270 10.92 6.11 -7.57
CA SER A 270 10.44 5.33 -8.72
C SER A 270 9.54 4.18 -8.27
N GLU A 271 8.72 3.70 -9.18
CA GLU A 271 8.14 2.36 -9.09
C GLU A 271 9.22 1.29 -8.83
N CYS A 272 8.82 0.16 -8.25
CA CYS A 272 9.67 -1.01 -8.11
C CYS A 272 10.23 -1.43 -9.48
N LEU A 273 11.55 -1.39 -9.61
CA LEU A 273 12.23 -1.76 -10.85
C LEU A 273 12.23 -3.27 -11.08
N GLU A 274 11.84 -4.07 -10.09
CA GLU A 274 11.65 -5.53 -10.24
C GLU A 274 10.35 -5.89 -10.97
N LEU A 275 9.51 -4.91 -11.31
CA LEU A 275 8.35 -5.13 -12.17
C LEU A 275 8.77 -5.90 -13.43
N GLU A 276 8.06 -6.98 -13.72
CA GLU A 276 8.44 -7.91 -14.78
C GLU A 276 8.57 -7.22 -16.15
N SER A 277 7.64 -6.33 -16.48
CA SER A 277 7.66 -5.53 -17.70
C SER A 277 8.85 -4.55 -17.75
N LEU A 278 9.28 -4.01 -16.60
CA LEU A 278 10.44 -3.12 -16.53
C LEU A 278 11.75 -3.92 -16.68
N CYS A 279 11.88 -5.00 -15.92
CA CYS A 279 13.01 -5.92 -16.00
C CYS A 279 13.22 -6.48 -17.41
N ARG A 280 12.14 -6.95 -18.07
CA ARG A 280 12.21 -7.54 -19.41
C ARG A 280 12.53 -6.52 -20.50
N ASN A 281 11.93 -5.33 -20.46
CA ASN A 281 12.02 -4.37 -21.56
C ASN A 281 13.21 -3.40 -21.44
N VAL A 282 13.60 -3.04 -20.21
CA VAL A 282 14.64 -2.02 -19.96
C VAL A 282 15.90 -2.64 -19.36
N GLY A 283 15.73 -3.65 -18.51
CA GLY A 283 16.80 -4.18 -17.66
C GLY A 283 17.02 -3.30 -16.43
N LEU A 284 17.39 -3.94 -15.32
CA LEU A 284 17.32 -3.30 -14.01
C LEU A 284 18.39 -2.22 -13.81
N GLY A 285 19.64 -2.49 -14.17
CA GLY A 285 20.72 -1.51 -14.09
C GLY A 285 20.48 -0.28 -14.96
N GLN A 286 20.00 -0.48 -16.20
CA GLN A 286 19.63 0.61 -17.10
C GLN A 286 18.41 1.38 -16.59
N GLY A 287 17.40 0.68 -16.08
CA GLY A 287 16.21 1.28 -15.47
C GLY A 287 16.58 2.20 -14.30
N ALA A 288 17.50 1.78 -13.43
CA ALA A 288 17.97 2.59 -12.31
C ALA A 288 18.65 3.89 -12.78
N VAL A 289 19.51 3.79 -13.80
CA VAL A 289 20.19 4.96 -14.39
C VAL A 289 19.19 5.90 -15.07
N LEU A 290 18.21 5.36 -15.82
CA LEU A 290 17.17 6.16 -16.47
C LEU A 290 16.28 6.87 -15.45
N ALA A 291 15.84 6.19 -14.40
CA ALA A 291 15.02 6.80 -13.35
C ALA A 291 15.73 8.01 -12.72
N ILE A 292 17.00 7.87 -12.31
CA ILE A 292 17.74 8.94 -11.64
C ILE A 292 18.21 10.02 -12.61
N LEU A 293 18.86 9.67 -13.71
CA LEU A 293 19.53 10.64 -14.59
C LEU A 293 18.60 11.24 -15.64
N TYR A 294 17.69 10.44 -16.18
CA TYR A 294 16.82 10.85 -17.27
C TYR A 294 15.48 11.35 -16.75
N ALA A 295 14.76 10.59 -15.92
CA ALA A 295 13.47 11.02 -15.38
C ALA A 295 13.62 12.05 -14.24
N ARG A 296 14.72 12.00 -13.48
CA ARG A 296 14.97 12.79 -12.26
C ARG A 296 14.09 12.37 -11.08
N CYS A 297 13.86 11.07 -10.95
CA CYS A 297 13.59 10.46 -9.66
C CYS A 297 14.81 10.65 -8.75
N ASP A 298 14.60 10.63 -7.44
CA ASP A 298 15.67 10.78 -6.46
C ASP A 298 16.06 9.45 -5.83
N MET A 299 15.12 8.51 -5.73
CA MET A 299 15.35 7.16 -5.27
C MET A 299 14.75 6.14 -6.23
N VAL A 300 15.43 5.00 -6.37
CA VAL A 300 14.95 3.81 -7.08
C VAL A 300 14.52 2.75 -6.08
N MET A 301 13.38 2.12 -6.33
CA MET A 301 12.86 1.05 -5.49
C MET A 301 13.22 -0.33 -6.06
N VAL A 302 13.80 -1.19 -5.23
CA VAL A 302 14.16 -2.58 -5.58
C VAL A 302 13.81 -3.47 -4.39
N CYS A 303 12.65 -4.10 -4.45
CA CYS A 303 11.94 -4.59 -3.27
C CYS A 303 12.47 -5.90 -2.69
N SER A 304 13.14 -6.78 -3.44
CA SER A 304 13.43 -8.14 -2.95
C SER A 304 14.83 -8.63 -3.27
N ASP A 305 15.21 -8.71 -4.54
CA ASP A 305 16.35 -9.52 -4.95
C ASP A 305 17.68 -8.77 -4.73
N TYR A 306 18.57 -9.38 -3.94
CA TYR A 306 19.88 -8.80 -3.68
C TYR A 306 20.73 -8.64 -4.94
N ILE A 307 20.63 -9.56 -5.90
CA ILE A 307 21.35 -9.49 -7.19
C ILE A 307 20.92 -8.24 -7.95
N TYR A 308 19.61 -7.98 -8.00
CA TYR A 308 19.08 -6.78 -8.63
C TYR A 308 19.51 -5.51 -7.88
N GLN A 309 19.47 -5.51 -6.55
CA GLN A 309 19.96 -4.37 -5.77
C GLN A 309 21.44 -4.06 -6.06
N GLU A 310 22.29 -5.09 -6.13
CA GLU A 310 23.70 -4.92 -6.52
C GLU A 310 23.87 -4.42 -7.96
N GLU A 311 23.06 -4.91 -8.90
CA GLU A 311 23.07 -4.44 -10.28
C GLU A 311 22.70 -2.96 -10.39
N ALA A 312 21.65 -2.54 -9.70
CA ALA A 312 21.22 -1.14 -9.64
C ALA A 312 22.33 -0.25 -9.04
N LEU A 313 22.88 -0.63 -7.89
CA LEU A 313 23.95 0.10 -7.21
C LEU A 313 25.23 0.17 -8.05
N SER A 314 25.62 -0.93 -8.70
CA SER A 314 26.78 -0.99 -9.60
C SER A 314 26.60 -0.06 -10.79
N SER A 315 25.41 -0.03 -11.39
CA SER A 315 25.09 0.82 -12.53
C SER A 315 25.09 2.31 -12.15
N LEU A 316 24.49 2.65 -11.00
CA LEU A 316 24.51 4.01 -10.47
C LEU A 316 25.92 4.47 -10.09
N THR A 317 26.74 3.58 -9.53
CA THR A 317 28.15 3.86 -9.17
C THR A 317 28.97 4.18 -10.41
N LYS A 318 28.88 3.35 -11.46
CA LYS A 318 29.55 3.62 -12.74
C LYS A 318 29.10 4.94 -13.37
N ALA A 319 27.80 5.22 -13.30
CA ALA A 319 27.24 6.47 -13.81
C ALA A 319 27.76 7.69 -13.02
N TYR A 320 27.84 7.60 -11.69
CA TYR A 320 28.40 8.63 -10.83
C TYR A 320 29.90 8.86 -11.12
N GLU A 321 30.68 7.79 -11.24
CA GLU A 321 32.12 7.86 -11.48
C GLU A 321 32.49 8.49 -12.83
N SER A 322 31.59 8.43 -13.81
CA SER A 322 31.77 9.10 -15.11
C SER A 322 31.90 10.63 -14.98
N GLY A 323 31.50 11.23 -13.85
CA GLY A 323 31.69 12.64 -13.51
C GLY A 323 30.80 13.64 -14.26
N ASN A 324 30.00 13.18 -15.22
CA ASN A 324 29.13 14.06 -16.03
C ASN A 324 27.81 14.42 -15.34
N TYR A 325 27.51 13.82 -14.18
CA TYR A 325 26.18 13.86 -13.56
C TYR A 325 26.18 14.29 -12.09
N ASP A 326 27.32 14.76 -11.56
CA ASP A 326 27.48 15.16 -10.16
C ASP A 326 26.37 16.11 -9.65
N PRO A 327 25.91 17.14 -10.41
CA PRO A 327 24.84 18.01 -9.94
C PRO A 327 23.50 17.30 -9.75
N ILE A 328 23.23 16.27 -10.57
CA ILE A 328 21.99 15.49 -10.53
C ILE A 328 21.96 14.66 -9.25
N PHE A 329 23.01 13.88 -9.02
CA PHE A 329 23.15 13.07 -7.82
C PHE A 329 23.14 13.92 -6.55
N ALA A 330 23.84 15.06 -6.55
CA ALA A 330 23.84 15.97 -5.41
C ALA A 330 22.44 16.55 -5.10
N GLN A 331 21.62 16.78 -6.14
CA GLN A 331 20.23 17.21 -5.95
C GLN A 331 19.36 16.13 -5.32
N SER A 332 19.46 14.89 -5.80
CA SER A 332 18.70 13.77 -5.23
C SER A 332 19.14 13.47 -3.80
N VAL A 333 20.45 13.39 -3.54
CA VAL A 333 21.00 13.19 -2.19
C VAL A 333 20.55 14.29 -1.23
N ARG A 334 20.49 15.56 -1.67
CA ARG A 334 20.02 16.66 -0.84
C ARG A 334 18.57 16.46 -0.38
N ARG A 335 17.67 16.07 -1.28
CA ARG A 335 16.25 15.81 -0.95
C ARG A 335 16.09 14.62 -0.02
N ILE A 336 16.87 13.56 -0.23
CA ILE A 336 16.91 12.40 0.66
C ILE A 336 17.39 12.81 2.06
N ASP A 337 18.44 13.63 2.13
CA ASP A 337 18.97 14.13 3.40
C ASP A 337 18.01 15.12 4.09
N GLU A 338 17.23 15.89 3.33
CA GLU A 338 16.14 16.73 3.86
C GLU A 338 15.06 15.89 4.53
N LEU A 339 14.71 14.75 3.93
CA LEU A 339 13.76 13.81 4.51
C LEU A 339 14.32 13.16 5.79
N HIS A 340 15.56 12.66 5.74
CA HIS A 340 16.23 12.06 6.90
C HIS A 340 16.46 13.06 8.05
N ARG A 341 16.58 14.36 7.77
CA ARG A 341 16.68 15.40 8.82
C ARG A 341 15.43 15.51 9.68
N LYS A 342 14.28 15.05 9.19
CA LYS A 342 13.03 14.97 9.96
C LYS A 342 12.99 13.78 10.93
N LEU A 343 13.98 12.87 10.88
CA LEU A 343 14.05 11.68 11.72
C LEU A 343 15.05 11.84 12.88
N GLN A 344 14.69 11.27 14.04
CA GLN A 344 15.55 11.16 15.22
C GLN A 344 15.54 9.75 15.81
N TRP A 345 16.62 9.37 16.52
CA TRP A 345 16.79 8.01 17.05
C TRP A 345 15.82 7.63 18.20
N SER A 346 15.22 8.62 18.87
CA SER A 346 14.39 8.42 20.08
C SER A 346 12.92 8.75 19.87
N GLU A 347 12.40 8.50 18.66
CA GLU A 347 11.15 9.08 18.18
C GLU A 347 9.98 8.08 18.11
N LYS A 348 10.11 6.90 18.73
CA LYS A 348 9.06 5.89 18.76
C LYS A 348 7.93 6.34 19.68
N ILE A 349 6.71 6.35 19.17
CA ILE A 349 5.52 6.70 19.96
C ILE A 349 5.15 5.48 20.81
N GLN A 350 4.78 5.69 22.07
CA GLN A 350 4.23 4.61 22.89
C GLN A 350 2.72 4.56 22.70
N LEU A 351 2.22 3.44 22.15
CA LEU A 351 0.79 3.19 22.06
C LEU A 351 0.29 2.72 23.42
N THR A 352 -0.52 3.55 24.09
CA THR A 352 -1.13 3.18 25.37
C THR A 352 -2.37 2.34 25.13
N SER A 353 -2.77 1.54 26.13
CA SER A 353 -4.01 0.76 26.06
C SER A 353 -5.25 1.64 25.85
N ASP A 354 -5.26 2.86 26.40
CA ASP A 354 -6.37 3.80 26.21
C ASP A 354 -6.45 4.27 24.75
N LEU A 355 -5.32 4.65 24.16
CA LEU A 355 -5.27 5.10 22.77
C LEU A 355 -5.62 3.97 21.79
N TRP A 356 -5.15 2.75 22.06
CA TRP A 356 -5.56 1.55 21.34
C TRP A 356 -7.09 1.37 21.38
N ASN A 357 -7.70 1.45 22.56
CA ASN A 357 -9.15 1.32 22.70
C ASN A 357 -9.92 2.44 21.97
N GLU A 358 -9.36 3.66 21.90
CA GLU A 358 -9.92 4.75 21.11
C GLU A 358 -9.88 4.46 19.61
N HIS A 359 -8.77 3.92 19.10
CA HIS A 359 -8.64 3.53 17.70
C HIS A 359 -9.61 2.40 17.33
N GLN A 360 -9.79 1.42 18.21
CA GLN A 360 -10.78 0.34 18.01
C GLN A 360 -12.22 0.87 17.93
N LYS A 361 -12.60 1.82 18.80
CA LYS A 361 -13.91 2.50 18.73
C LYS A 361 -14.06 3.29 17.43
N LEU A 362 -13.00 3.99 17.01
CA LEU A 362 -12.96 4.74 15.76
C LEU A 362 -13.15 3.81 14.55
N SER A 363 -12.52 2.63 14.58
CA SER A 363 -12.67 1.60 13.55
C SER A 363 -14.11 1.13 13.42
N ILE A 364 -14.74 0.75 14.54
CA ILE A 364 -16.15 0.33 14.57
C ILE A 364 -17.05 1.45 14.00
N GLN A 365 -16.80 2.70 14.40
CA GLN A 365 -17.53 3.85 13.86
C GLN A 365 -17.33 4.01 12.35
N ALA A 366 -16.11 3.85 11.86
CA ALA A 366 -15.78 3.95 10.44
C ALA A 366 -16.44 2.86 9.61
N TYR A 367 -16.39 1.60 10.04
CA TYR A 367 -17.10 0.49 9.38
C TYR A 367 -18.62 0.69 9.41
N SER A 368 -19.19 1.12 10.55
CA SER A 368 -20.63 1.32 10.67
C SER A 368 -21.14 2.41 9.71
N LYS A 369 -20.37 3.47 9.51
CA LYS A 369 -20.73 4.59 8.62
C LYS A 369 -20.40 4.34 7.15
N SER A 370 -19.52 3.39 6.83
CA SER A 370 -19.11 3.15 5.44
C SER A 370 -20.10 2.28 4.66
N ILE A 371 -20.93 1.49 5.38
CA ILE A 371 -21.94 0.62 4.77
C ILE A 371 -22.98 1.47 4.04
N THR A 372 -23.08 1.26 2.73
CA THR A 372 -23.99 2.02 1.86
C THR A 372 -25.11 1.12 1.35
N LEU A 373 -26.35 1.48 1.68
CA LEU A 373 -27.54 0.85 1.09
C LEU A 373 -27.77 1.42 -0.32
N VAL A 374 -27.27 0.72 -1.33
CA VAL A 374 -27.37 1.15 -2.75
C VAL A 374 -28.80 1.08 -3.26
N ARG A 375 -29.53 0.02 -2.86
CA ARG A 375 -30.90 -0.22 -3.29
C ARG A 375 -31.61 -1.10 -2.27
N ASP A 376 -32.83 -0.71 -1.93
CA ASP A 376 -33.76 -1.57 -1.20
C ASP A 376 -35.10 -1.60 -1.95
N GLN A 377 -35.33 -2.67 -2.70
CA GLN A 377 -36.61 -2.89 -3.37
C GLN A 377 -37.51 -3.67 -2.43
N GLU A 378 -38.77 -3.28 -2.32
CA GLU A 378 -39.76 -3.94 -1.45
C GLU A 378 -39.46 -3.83 0.06
N ASP A 379 -38.62 -2.85 0.44
CA ASP A 379 -38.29 -2.55 1.84
C ASP A 379 -37.75 -3.79 2.56
N VAL A 380 -36.83 -4.56 1.97
CA VAL A 380 -36.37 -5.84 2.56
C VAL A 380 -35.63 -5.66 3.88
N LEU A 381 -35.07 -4.48 4.16
CA LEU A 381 -34.38 -4.21 5.42
C LEU A 381 -35.31 -3.49 6.42
N PRO A 382 -35.21 -3.79 7.73
CA PRO A 382 -34.40 -4.85 8.35
C PRO A 382 -35.00 -6.24 8.14
N ILE A 383 -34.15 -7.25 7.94
CA ILE A 383 -34.60 -8.60 7.59
C ILE A 383 -35.42 -9.29 8.70
N ASN A 384 -35.26 -8.87 9.96
CA ASN A 384 -35.96 -9.45 11.11
C ASN A 384 -37.49 -9.39 10.99
N LYS A 385 -38.04 -8.46 10.20
CA LYS A 385 -39.49 -8.36 9.97
C LYS A 385 -40.10 -9.53 9.20
N TYR A 386 -39.28 -10.35 8.54
CA TYR A 386 -39.72 -11.55 7.81
C TYR A 386 -39.62 -12.83 8.64
N PHE A 387 -39.17 -12.73 9.89
CA PHE A 387 -38.95 -13.87 10.76
C PHE A 387 -39.80 -13.76 12.03
N THR A 388 -40.47 -14.86 12.39
CA THR A 388 -41.37 -14.97 13.53
C THR A 388 -40.84 -15.98 14.53
N LYS A 389 -41.25 -15.82 15.79
CA LYS A 389 -40.92 -16.76 16.86
C LYS A 389 -41.56 -18.13 16.57
N ASN A 390 -40.76 -19.20 16.64
CA ASN A 390 -41.11 -20.61 16.37
C ASN A 390 -41.12 -21.08 14.91
N ASP A 391 -40.74 -20.25 13.94
CA ASP A 391 -40.44 -20.75 12.60
C ASP A 391 -39.00 -21.31 12.54
N GLU A 392 -38.77 -22.36 11.74
CA GLU A 392 -37.42 -22.79 11.38
C GLU A 392 -36.81 -21.75 10.42
N ASN A 393 -36.17 -20.71 10.95
CA ASN A 393 -35.78 -19.55 10.15
C ASN A 393 -34.51 -19.82 9.32
N ASN A 394 -34.65 -20.30 8.08
CA ASN A 394 -33.52 -20.54 7.17
C ASN A 394 -33.08 -19.27 6.41
N ILE A 395 -31.83 -18.86 6.62
CA ILE A 395 -31.08 -17.88 5.83
C ILE A 395 -30.03 -18.63 5.01
N VAL A 396 -29.88 -18.30 3.73
CA VAL A 396 -28.78 -18.82 2.92
C VAL A 396 -27.75 -17.71 2.69
N VAL A 397 -26.50 -17.97 3.02
CA VAL A 397 -25.35 -17.13 2.71
C VAL A 397 -24.59 -17.78 1.54
N LEU A 398 -24.61 -17.13 0.38
CA LEU A 398 -23.90 -17.52 -0.82
C LEU A 398 -22.68 -16.61 -0.99
N THR A 399 -21.49 -17.19 -0.99
CA THR A 399 -20.25 -16.42 -1.15
C THR A 399 -19.43 -16.94 -2.31
N PRO A 400 -18.78 -16.06 -3.09
CA PRO A 400 -17.92 -16.53 -4.15
C PRO A 400 -16.74 -17.29 -3.55
N LEU A 401 -16.27 -18.33 -4.23
CA LEU A 401 -15.02 -18.97 -3.89
C LEU A 401 -13.89 -18.02 -4.29
N ILE A 402 -13.29 -17.37 -3.30
CA ILE A 402 -12.21 -16.40 -3.51
C ILE A 402 -10.87 -17.11 -3.25
N THR A 403 -9.89 -16.86 -4.12
CA THR A 403 -8.49 -17.17 -3.80
C THR A 403 -7.92 -16.08 -2.91
N GLN A 404 -7.37 -16.45 -1.75
CA GLN A 404 -6.69 -15.56 -0.81
C GLN A 404 -5.73 -14.59 -1.55
N ILE A 405 -5.86 -13.29 -1.27
CA ILE A 405 -4.97 -12.23 -1.81
C ILE A 405 -3.56 -12.37 -1.20
N HIS A 406 -3.46 -12.92 0.02
CA HIS A 406 -2.21 -13.27 0.67
C HIS A 406 -2.21 -14.76 1.04
N PRO A 407 -1.23 -15.56 0.57
CA PRO A 407 -1.14 -16.95 0.97
C PRO A 407 -0.81 -17.04 2.47
N ASP A 408 -1.57 -17.86 3.20
CA ASP A 408 -1.27 -18.21 4.59
C ASP A 408 0.15 -18.82 4.72
N VAL A 409 1.10 -18.03 5.21
CA VAL A 409 2.44 -18.52 5.56
C VAL A 409 2.38 -19.37 6.84
N HIS A 410 1.26 -19.34 7.58
CA HIS A 410 1.11 -19.98 8.89
C HIS A 410 0.65 -21.44 8.87
N ASN A 411 0.34 -22.03 7.71
CA ASN A 411 -0.22 -23.39 7.66
C ASN A 411 0.66 -24.47 7.02
N THR A 412 1.98 -24.26 6.93
CA THR A 412 2.89 -25.27 6.38
C THR A 412 3.55 -26.19 7.40
N ASN A 413 3.50 -25.93 8.71
CA ASN A 413 4.32 -26.67 9.68
C ASN A 413 3.62 -27.11 10.99
N SER A 414 2.43 -27.68 10.92
CA SER A 414 2.01 -28.64 11.96
C SER A 414 1.17 -29.76 11.36
N GLU A 415 1.71 -30.99 11.41
CA GLU A 415 0.95 -32.20 11.10
C GLU A 415 -0.25 -32.37 12.04
N GLU A 416 -0.27 -31.68 13.19
CA GLU A 416 -1.37 -31.66 14.15
C GLU A 416 -2.56 -30.77 13.73
N ALA A 417 -2.36 -29.67 13.00
CA ALA A 417 -3.49 -28.84 12.52
C ALA A 417 -4.28 -29.51 11.38
N ARG A 418 -3.67 -30.46 10.66
CA ARG A 418 -4.31 -31.19 9.57
C ARG A 418 -5.33 -32.24 10.02
N ALA A 419 -5.37 -32.57 11.32
CA ALA A 419 -6.21 -33.66 11.82
C ALA A 419 -7.61 -33.21 12.28
N ASN A 420 -7.85 -31.92 12.54
CA ASN A 420 -9.05 -31.47 13.27
C ASN A 420 -9.86 -30.30 12.66
N SER A 421 -9.54 -29.77 11.47
CA SER A 421 -10.43 -28.83 10.78
C SER A 421 -11.07 -29.47 9.55
N SER A 422 -12.39 -29.42 9.46
CA SER A 422 -13.11 -29.51 8.19
C SER A 422 -12.48 -28.48 7.25
N LYS A 423 -11.81 -28.92 6.19
CA LYS A 423 -11.04 -28.03 5.29
C LYS A 423 -11.97 -27.05 4.57
N LEU A 424 -12.21 -25.91 5.19
CA LEU A 424 -12.75 -24.72 4.55
C LEU A 424 -11.68 -24.17 3.57
N TYR A 425 -12.13 -23.67 2.43
CA TYR A 425 -11.26 -22.99 1.46
C TYR A 425 -10.81 -21.63 2.01
N PRO A 426 -9.70 -21.06 1.51
CA PRO A 426 -9.23 -19.74 1.96
C PRO A 426 -10.34 -18.68 1.89
N CYS A 427 -10.44 -17.82 2.92
CA CYS A 427 -11.49 -16.81 3.10
C CYS A 427 -12.92 -17.35 3.37
N GLU A 428 -13.18 -18.65 3.32
CA GLU A 428 -14.48 -19.20 3.74
C GLU A 428 -14.72 -18.97 5.24
N ASP A 429 -13.66 -19.01 6.06
CA ASP A 429 -13.75 -18.78 7.52
C ASP A 429 -14.39 -17.41 7.85
N THR A 430 -14.01 -16.34 7.15
CA THR A 430 -14.60 -15.00 7.36
C THR A 430 -16.11 -14.98 7.10
N PHE A 431 -16.55 -15.69 6.07
CA PHE A 431 -17.98 -15.78 5.75
C PHE A 431 -18.73 -16.77 6.63
N HIS A 432 -18.02 -17.78 7.12
CA HIS A 432 -18.52 -18.68 8.15
C HIS A 432 -18.78 -17.91 9.45
N ASP A 433 -17.82 -17.14 9.93
CA ASP A 433 -17.94 -16.27 11.11
C ASP A 433 -19.06 -15.25 10.93
N PHE A 434 -19.20 -14.66 9.74
CA PHE A 434 -20.36 -13.81 9.42
C PHE A 434 -21.68 -14.58 9.56
N GLY A 435 -21.74 -15.82 9.06
CA GLY A 435 -22.89 -16.69 9.20
C GLY A 435 -23.21 -17.02 10.67
N GLU A 436 -22.20 -17.31 11.49
CA GLU A 436 -22.35 -17.56 12.93
C GLU A 436 -22.85 -16.31 13.67
N GLN A 437 -22.26 -15.14 13.39
CA GLN A 437 -22.72 -13.88 13.98
C GLN A 437 -24.15 -13.55 13.56
N LEU A 438 -24.52 -13.83 12.31
CA LEU A 438 -25.88 -13.63 11.83
C LEU A 438 -26.86 -14.59 12.51
N ALA A 439 -26.46 -15.85 12.73
CA ALA A 439 -27.25 -16.83 13.46
C ALA A 439 -27.47 -16.41 14.92
N GLY A 440 -26.45 -15.81 15.55
CA GLY A 440 -26.47 -15.34 16.94
C GLY A 440 -26.96 -13.91 17.15
N TYR A 441 -27.36 -13.18 16.10
CA TYR A 441 -27.64 -11.74 16.18
C TYR A 441 -28.84 -11.40 17.09
N ASP A 442 -29.87 -12.24 17.11
CA ASP A 442 -31.04 -12.09 17.99
C ASP A 442 -31.33 -13.42 18.70
N GLU A 443 -30.83 -13.59 19.92
CA GLU A 443 -31.02 -14.80 20.75
C GLU A 443 -32.51 -15.15 20.99
N SER A 444 -33.43 -14.22 20.72
CA SER A 444 -34.88 -14.47 20.82
C SER A 444 -35.48 -15.18 19.60
N GLN A 445 -34.71 -15.32 18.52
CA GLN A 445 -35.07 -16.01 17.28
C GLN A 445 -34.03 -17.09 16.92
N ASP A 446 -34.49 -18.27 16.54
CA ASP A 446 -33.61 -19.38 16.16
C ASP A 446 -33.33 -19.33 14.65
N TYR A 447 -32.33 -18.54 14.25
CA TYR A 447 -31.90 -18.44 12.85
C TYR A 447 -30.99 -19.63 12.48
N LYS A 448 -31.43 -20.41 11.51
CA LYS A 448 -30.58 -21.40 10.83
C LYS A 448 -29.91 -20.74 9.63
N VAL A 449 -28.61 -20.52 9.72
CA VAL A 449 -27.83 -19.96 8.61
C VAL A 449 -27.12 -21.10 7.88
N LEU A 450 -27.42 -21.25 6.60
CA LEU A 450 -26.72 -22.17 5.69
C LEU A 450 -25.72 -21.37 4.88
N HIS A 451 -24.44 -21.68 5.02
CA HIS A 451 -23.37 -21.11 4.21
C HIS A 451 -22.96 -22.08 3.11
N THR A 452 -22.85 -21.60 1.88
CA THR A 452 -22.28 -22.36 0.77
C THR A 452 -21.58 -21.45 -0.22
N THR A 453 -20.58 -21.99 -0.93
CA THR A 453 -19.76 -21.23 -1.86
C THR A 453 -20.09 -21.54 -3.32
N TYR A 454 -19.91 -20.54 -4.18
CA TYR A 454 -20.13 -20.69 -5.62
C TYR A 454 -18.91 -20.24 -6.41
N THR A 455 -18.70 -20.85 -7.57
CA THR A 455 -17.51 -20.56 -8.41
C THR A 455 -17.80 -19.43 -9.41
N ALA A 456 -16.77 -18.99 -10.14
CA ALA A 456 -16.93 -18.05 -11.26
C ALA A 456 -17.90 -18.55 -12.36
N ASN A 457 -18.24 -19.84 -12.39
CA ASN A 457 -19.25 -20.40 -13.30
C ASN A 457 -20.70 -20.11 -12.84
N GLY A 458 -20.88 -19.42 -11.72
CA GLY A 458 -22.18 -19.03 -11.17
C GLY A 458 -22.80 -20.05 -10.24
N LEU A 459 -24.11 -19.91 -10.04
CA LEU A 459 -24.90 -20.76 -9.16
C LEU A 459 -25.21 -22.12 -9.82
N THR A 460 -25.24 -23.17 -9.02
CA THR A 460 -25.62 -24.53 -9.45
C THR A 460 -27.09 -24.78 -9.16
N THR A 461 -27.66 -25.86 -9.71
CA THR A 461 -29.03 -26.30 -9.38
C THR A 461 -29.22 -26.57 -7.88
N LEU A 462 -28.15 -26.97 -7.18
CA LEU A 462 -28.18 -27.09 -5.72
C LEU A 462 -28.35 -25.73 -5.05
N HIS A 463 -27.62 -24.70 -5.51
CA HIS A 463 -27.73 -23.35 -4.97
C HIS A 463 -29.12 -22.75 -5.24
N GLU A 464 -29.66 -22.97 -6.44
CA GLU A 464 -31.03 -22.54 -6.79
C GLU A 464 -32.08 -23.18 -5.87
N SER A 465 -31.96 -24.48 -5.61
CA SER A 465 -32.82 -25.20 -4.66
C SER A 465 -32.68 -24.65 -3.23
N LEU A 466 -31.47 -24.30 -2.78
CA LEU A 466 -31.26 -23.68 -1.47
C LEU A 466 -31.91 -22.30 -1.40
N ILE A 467 -31.81 -21.49 -2.45
CA ILE A 467 -32.47 -20.17 -2.53
C ILE A 467 -33.98 -20.33 -2.42
N GLU A 468 -34.59 -21.21 -3.23
CA GLU A 468 -36.04 -21.45 -3.23
C GLU A 468 -36.59 -21.92 -1.88
N ASN A 469 -35.79 -22.71 -1.14
CA ASN A 469 -36.16 -23.22 0.18
C ASN A 469 -35.79 -22.29 1.34
N SER A 470 -35.12 -21.16 1.07
CA SER A 470 -34.72 -20.18 2.08
C SER A 470 -35.74 -19.05 2.24
N LYS A 471 -35.82 -18.49 3.44
CA LYS A 471 -36.66 -17.29 3.66
C LYS A 471 -35.97 -16.02 3.16
N LYS A 472 -34.65 -15.96 3.29
CA LYS A 472 -33.79 -14.88 2.82
C LYS A 472 -32.45 -15.43 2.35
N THR A 473 -31.91 -14.78 1.34
CA THR A 473 -30.59 -15.10 0.80
C THR A 473 -29.71 -13.85 0.85
N PHE A 474 -28.50 -14.00 1.38
CA PHE A 474 -27.39 -13.07 1.21
C PHE A 474 -26.48 -13.63 0.14
N GLN A 475 -26.42 -12.99 -1.02
CA GLN A 475 -25.46 -13.33 -2.06
C GLN A 475 -24.39 -12.25 -2.11
N PHE A 476 -23.17 -12.61 -1.72
CA PHE A 476 -21.98 -11.77 -1.87
C PHE A 476 -21.42 -11.94 -3.28
N HIS A 477 -20.81 -10.88 -3.83
CA HIS A 477 -20.28 -10.82 -5.18
C HIS A 477 -18.81 -10.45 -5.19
#